data_AF-A0A0L0S5H6-F1
#
_entry.id   AF-A0A0L0S5H6-F1
#
_cell.length_a   1.000
_cell.length_b   1.000
_cell.length_c   1.000
_cell.angle_alpha   90.00
_cell.angle_beta   90.00
_cell.angle_gamma   90.00
#
_symmetry.space_group_name_H-M   'P 1'
#
loop_
_entity.id
_entity.type
_entity.pdbx_description
1 polymer ?
#
loop_
_entity_poly.entity_id
_entity_poly.type
_entity_poly.pdbx_seq_one_letter_code
_entity_poly.pdbx_strand_id
1 'polypeptide(L)'
;MNPTTILVAVLLALVALTTAFPSAAAPAPATCANKRLRKEIRDLSRAELRAFQAAMVKLHDNGAIARYTQLHKKHLTLAHFNPSFLPFHRISLKGFEEELVAASNGVLTGLPYWDSTADAAHPEQSVVLSPAFMGSGNLGQRGCIRDGPFAGIKRENGTCVERKMQPGPWKSDKDLVDKINRLHSGDYDRWEYFVERGPHFVIHSMIGGDMALLPTSSNDPIFYVHHAFIDYLWTTFQLKTPAAFTAYNGTVNGTVYTANDLVMGYPVKRLFDFQNEPHLCYEYQDAQFPTKGVAALAAYP
;
A
#
# COMPACT_ATOMS: atom_id res chain seq x y z
N MET A 1 56.42 77.91 30.26
CA MET A 1 57.13 76.63 30.49
C MET A 1 56.36 75.56 29.74
N ASN A 2 57.03 74.86 28.81
CA ASN A 2 56.52 73.69 28.05
C ASN A 2 56.04 72.58 29.01
N PRO A 3 55.17 71.62 28.61
CA PRO A 3 55.41 70.75 27.44
C PRO A 3 54.19 70.26 26.62
N THR A 4 54.48 69.84 25.37
CA THR A 4 53.94 68.73 24.54
C THR A 4 52.56 68.15 24.88
N THR A 5 51.69 67.86 23.90
CA THR A 5 51.71 66.57 23.18
C THR A 5 50.86 66.64 21.90
N ILE A 6 51.41 66.13 20.79
CA ILE A 6 50.76 65.90 19.51
C ILE A 6 49.90 64.63 19.62
N LEU A 7 48.61 64.70 19.29
CA LEU A 7 47.79 63.50 19.04
C LEU A 7 47.39 63.48 17.56
N VAL A 8 47.99 62.57 16.80
CA VAL A 8 47.57 62.19 15.45
C VAL A 8 46.43 61.17 15.60
N ALA A 9 45.22 61.55 15.20
CA ALA A 9 44.11 60.61 15.10
C ALA A 9 44.18 59.86 13.76
N VAL A 10 44.64 58.61 13.78
CA VAL A 10 44.50 57.68 12.64
C VAL A 10 43.19 56.91 12.83
N LEU A 11 42.16 57.29 12.08
CA LEU A 11 40.96 56.46 11.95
C LEU A 11 41.25 55.32 10.97
N LEU A 12 41.45 54.10 11.50
CA LEU A 12 41.43 52.87 10.72
C LEU A 12 39.97 52.52 10.38
N ALA A 13 39.57 52.75 9.13
CA ALA A 13 38.32 52.20 8.61
C ALA A 13 38.50 50.70 8.37
N LEU A 14 37.96 49.86 9.26
CA LEU A 14 37.79 48.43 8.99
C LEU A 14 36.66 48.26 7.96
N VAL A 15 37.02 48.08 6.70
CA VAL A 15 36.10 47.52 5.69
C VAL A 15 36.06 46.01 5.93
N ALA A 16 35.03 45.54 6.63
CA ALA A 16 34.73 44.12 6.67
C ALA A 16 34.22 43.68 5.29
N LEU A 17 35.09 43.07 4.47
CA LEU A 17 34.65 42.30 3.31
C LEU A 17 33.93 41.05 3.85
N THR A 18 32.60 41.12 3.96
CA THR A 18 31.78 39.92 4.11
C THR A 18 31.77 39.19 2.76
N THR A 19 32.65 38.20 2.62
CA THR A 19 32.50 37.21 1.55
C THR A 19 31.24 36.41 1.86
N ALA A 20 30.12 36.81 1.28
CA ALA A 20 28.91 36.00 1.26
C ALA A 20 29.24 34.74 0.44
N PHE A 21 29.52 33.63 1.13
CA PHE A 21 29.53 32.34 0.47
C PHE A 21 28.13 32.11 -0.10
N PRO A 22 27.98 31.79 -1.40
CA PRO A 22 26.68 31.41 -1.92
C PRO A 22 26.23 30.19 -1.11
N SER A 23 25.16 30.36 -0.34
CA SER A 23 24.45 29.25 0.29
C SER A 23 24.03 28.35 -0.86
N ALA A 24 24.62 27.15 -0.94
CA ALA A 24 24.16 26.15 -1.89
C ALA A 24 22.68 25.93 -1.60
N ALA A 25 21.82 26.32 -2.53
CA ALA A 25 20.41 26.02 -2.46
C ALA A 25 20.28 24.52 -2.16
N ALA A 26 19.49 24.17 -1.14
CA ALA A 26 19.19 22.78 -0.87
C ALA A 26 18.71 22.13 -2.19
N PRO A 27 19.21 20.93 -2.55
CA PRO A 27 18.74 20.27 -3.76
C PRO A 27 17.21 20.20 -3.71
N ALA A 28 16.56 20.60 -4.81
CA ALA A 28 15.12 20.46 -4.95
C ALA A 28 14.74 19.01 -4.59
N PRO A 29 13.64 18.78 -3.85
CA PRO A 29 13.21 17.43 -3.52
C PRO A 29 13.15 16.62 -4.80
N ALA A 30 13.82 15.46 -4.82
CA ALA A 30 13.91 14.61 -5.99
C ALA A 30 12.49 14.23 -6.44
N THR A 31 11.98 14.92 -7.45
CA THR A 31 10.65 14.64 -8.01
C THR A 31 10.73 13.31 -8.74
N CYS A 32 9.85 12.37 -8.39
CA CYS A 32 9.86 11.10 -9.08
C CYS A 32 9.29 11.23 -10.50
N ALA A 33 10.14 10.99 -11.51
CA ALA A 33 9.79 11.18 -12.92
C ALA A 33 8.92 10.04 -13.49
N ASN A 34 9.02 8.83 -12.95
CA ASN A 34 8.39 7.62 -13.49
C ASN A 34 7.52 6.93 -12.43
N LYS A 35 6.37 7.50 -12.12
CA LYS A 35 5.43 6.93 -11.15
C LYS A 35 4.82 5.63 -11.66
N ARG A 36 4.78 4.61 -10.80
CA ARG A 36 3.95 3.42 -11.06
C ARG A 36 2.48 3.82 -10.97
N LEU A 37 1.67 3.38 -11.92
CA LEU A 37 0.22 3.58 -11.89
C LEU A 37 -0.46 2.29 -11.44
N ARG A 38 -1.04 2.31 -10.24
CA ARG A 38 -1.87 1.22 -9.68
C ARG A 38 -3.32 1.41 -10.12
N LYS A 39 -3.85 0.42 -10.83
CA LYS A 39 -5.20 0.47 -11.40
C LYS A 39 -6.13 -0.47 -10.65
N GLU A 40 -7.42 -0.15 -10.65
CA GLU A 40 -8.42 -1.10 -10.18
C GLU A 40 -8.37 -2.36 -11.08
N ILE A 41 -8.41 -3.55 -10.50
CA ILE A 41 -8.16 -4.81 -11.22
C ILE A 41 -9.17 -5.05 -12.35
N ARG A 42 -10.40 -4.57 -12.21
CA ARG A 42 -11.48 -4.63 -13.21
C ARG A 42 -11.29 -3.61 -14.34
N ASP A 43 -10.48 -2.58 -14.11
CA ASP A 43 -10.12 -1.55 -15.09
C ASP A 43 -8.92 -1.92 -15.97
N LEU A 44 -8.19 -2.98 -15.62
CA LEU A 44 -7.12 -3.52 -16.46
C LEU A 44 -7.66 -3.84 -17.86
N SER A 45 -6.81 -3.73 -18.87
CA SER A 45 -7.05 -4.35 -20.16
C SER A 45 -6.94 -5.88 -20.06
N ARG A 46 -7.43 -6.60 -21.08
CA ARG A 46 -7.27 -8.06 -21.16
C ARG A 46 -5.79 -8.48 -21.14
N ALA A 47 -4.92 -7.69 -21.76
CA ALA A 47 -3.49 -7.95 -21.79
C ALA A 47 -2.84 -7.73 -20.41
N GLU A 48 -3.21 -6.64 -19.73
CA GLU A 48 -2.73 -6.37 -18.37
C GLU A 48 -3.21 -7.44 -17.38
N LEU A 49 -4.49 -7.84 -17.40
CA LEU A 49 -5.00 -8.89 -16.52
C LEU A 49 -4.25 -10.22 -16.71
N ARG A 50 -4.05 -10.65 -17.97
CA ARG A 50 -3.26 -11.87 -18.27
C ARG A 50 -1.81 -11.75 -17.81
N ALA A 51 -1.19 -10.58 -18.02
CA ALA A 51 0.18 -10.34 -17.58
C ALA A 51 0.31 -10.35 -16.06
N PHE A 52 -0.68 -9.78 -15.35
CA PHE A 52 -0.77 -9.84 -13.89
C PHE A 52 -0.87 -11.28 -13.39
N GLN A 53 -1.82 -12.06 -13.92
CA GLN A 53 -2.01 -13.46 -13.55
C GLN A 53 -0.74 -14.29 -13.80
N ALA A 54 -0.13 -14.15 -14.98
CA ALA A 54 1.10 -14.86 -15.33
C ALA A 54 2.28 -14.43 -14.45
N ALA A 55 2.43 -13.14 -14.14
CA ALA A 55 3.49 -12.62 -13.29
C ALA A 55 3.34 -13.14 -11.84
N MET A 56 2.11 -13.13 -11.30
CA MET A 56 1.81 -13.70 -9.99
C MET A 56 2.17 -15.20 -9.90
N VAL A 57 1.85 -15.99 -10.93
CA VAL A 57 2.26 -17.41 -11.00
C VAL A 57 3.78 -17.55 -11.02
N LYS A 58 4.50 -16.74 -11.83
CA LYS A 58 5.97 -16.75 -11.83
C LYS A 58 6.56 -16.41 -10.44
N LEU A 59 5.99 -15.43 -9.75
CA LEU A 59 6.41 -15.04 -8.40
C LEU A 59 6.09 -16.12 -7.36
N HIS A 60 5.01 -16.88 -7.55
CA HIS A 60 4.76 -18.06 -6.75
C HIS A 60 5.84 -19.12 -7.00
N ASP A 61 6.09 -19.47 -8.26
CA ASP A 61 6.98 -20.57 -8.65
C ASP A 61 8.46 -20.31 -8.33
N ASN A 62 8.89 -19.04 -8.36
CA ASN A 62 10.25 -18.65 -7.98
C ASN A 62 10.43 -18.41 -6.46
N GLY A 63 9.39 -18.69 -5.67
CA GLY A 63 9.40 -18.56 -4.22
C GLY A 63 9.26 -17.14 -3.68
N ALA A 64 9.00 -16.12 -4.51
CA ALA A 64 8.78 -14.75 -4.02
C ALA A 64 7.58 -14.68 -3.06
N ILE A 65 6.45 -15.30 -3.40
CA ILE A 65 5.28 -15.33 -2.51
C ILE A 65 5.64 -15.93 -1.14
N ALA A 66 6.40 -17.03 -1.11
CA ALA A 66 6.86 -17.62 0.15
C ALA A 66 7.76 -16.65 0.95
N ARG A 67 8.67 -15.93 0.28
CA ARG A 67 9.51 -14.90 0.94
C ARG A 67 8.67 -13.79 1.57
N TYR A 68 7.66 -13.27 0.87
CA TYR A 68 6.76 -12.24 1.42
C TYR A 68 5.87 -12.78 2.55
N THR A 69 5.42 -14.04 2.48
CA THR A 69 4.74 -14.69 3.61
C THR A 69 5.65 -14.77 4.84
N GLN A 70 6.92 -15.18 4.67
CA GLN A 70 7.86 -15.23 5.79
C GLN A 70 8.18 -13.83 6.34
N LEU A 71 8.30 -12.83 5.47
CA LEU A 71 8.48 -11.43 5.85
C LEU A 71 7.31 -10.94 6.73
N HIS A 72 6.07 -11.15 6.27
CA HIS A 72 4.87 -10.79 7.01
C HIS A 72 4.79 -11.52 8.36
N LYS A 73 5.03 -12.84 8.37
CA LYS A 73 5.06 -13.67 9.57
C LYS A 73 6.13 -13.23 10.59
N LYS A 74 7.32 -12.83 10.12
CA LYS A 74 8.40 -12.35 10.98
C LYS A 74 8.06 -11.00 11.64
N HIS A 75 7.24 -10.19 10.99
CA HIS A 75 6.96 -8.81 11.39
C HIS A 75 5.49 -8.58 11.80
N LEU A 76 4.78 -9.60 12.29
CA LEU A 76 3.36 -9.49 12.67
C LEU A 76 3.05 -8.32 13.60
N THR A 77 3.94 -8.01 14.55
CA THR A 77 3.75 -6.89 15.48
C THR A 77 3.87 -5.53 14.80
N LEU A 78 4.67 -5.38 13.72
CA LEU A 78 4.66 -4.16 12.92
C LEU A 78 3.46 -4.16 11.97
N ALA A 79 3.14 -5.34 11.45
CA ALA A 79 2.13 -5.53 10.44
C ALA A 79 0.71 -5.41 10.97
N HIS A 80 0.42 -5.47 12.27
CA HIS A 80 -0.97 -5.43 12.77
C HIS A 80 -1.11 -4.76 14.13
N PHE A 81 -2.29 -4.19 14.39
CA PHE A 81 -2.82 -3.66 15.64
C PHE A 81 -1.98 -2.54 16.26
N ASN A 82 -1.34 -1.75 15.41
CA ASN A 82 -0.49 -0.63 15.80
C ASN A 82 -0.35 0.38 14.64
N PRO A 83 0.07 1.62 14.92
CA PRO A 83 0.22 2.67 13.89
C PRO A 83 1.10 2.29 12.68
N SER A 84 2.06 1.36 12.84
CA SER A 84 2.93 0.90 11.76
C SER A 84 2.25 0.00 10.73
N PHE A 85 1.00 -0.42 10.96
CA PHE A 85 0.20 -1.27 10.06
C PHE A 85 0.27 -0.80 8.60
N LEU A 86 -0.08 0.46 8.33
CA LEU A 86 -0.11 1.00 6.97
C LEU A 86 1.29 1.22 6.38
N PRO A 87 2.26 1.85 7.08
CA PRO A 87 3.63 1.95 6.59
C PRO A 87 4.27 0.60 6.26
N PHE A 88 4.04 -0.43 7.10
CA PHE A 88 4.59 -1.76 6.91
C PHE A 88 4.06 -2.40 5.62
N HIS A 89 2.75 -2.36 5.41
CA HIS A 89 2.14 -2.91 4.21
C HIS A 89 2.53 -2.11 2.97
N ARG A 90 2.55 -0.77 3.02
CA ARG A 90 2.97 0.09 1.90
C ARG A 90 4.35 -0.26 1.37
N ILE A 91 5.36 -0.31 2.24
CA ILE A 91 6.74 -0.61 1.79
C ILE A 91 6.90 -2.06 1.35
N SER A 92 6.18 -2.99 1.98
CA SER A 92 6.18 -4.41 1.57
C SER A 92 5.55 -4.61 0.19
N LEU A 93 4.40 -3.98 -0.07
CA LEU A 93 3.74 -3.97 -1.38
C LEU A 93 4.63 -3.33 -2.44
N LYS A 94 5.39 -2.30 -2.08
CA LYS A 94 6.29 -1.65 -3.03
C LYS A 94 7.43 -2.55 -3.46
N GLY A 95 8.04 -3.30 -2.53
CA GLY A 95 9.02 -4.34 -2.88
C GLY A 95 8.40 -5.39 -3.80
N PHE A 96 7.19 -5.85 -3.46
CA PHE A 96 6.46 -6.83 -4.26
C PHE A 96 6.12 -6.32 -5.68
N GLU A 97 5.70 -5.06 -5.79
CA GLU A 97 5.34 -4.41 -7.04
C GLU A 97 6.52 -4.37 -8.02
N GLU A 98 7.74 -4.13 -7.56
CA GLU A 98 8.91 -4.13 -8.45
C GLU A 98 9.18 -5.52 -9.04
N GLU A 99 9.07 -6.59 -8.23
CA GLU A 99 9.18 -7.97 -8.72
C GLU A 99 8.04 -8.34 -9.68
N LEU A 100 6.81 -7.90 -9.38
CA LEU A 100 5.63 -8.16 -10.20
C LEU A 100 5.72 -7.47 -11.57
N VAL A 101 6.08 -6.19 -11.59
CA VAL A 101 6.22 -5.42 -12.84
C VAL A 101 7.35 -6.00 -13.68
N ALA A 102 8.49 -6.37 -13.07
CA ALA A 102 9.56 -7.06 -13.77
C ALA A 102 9.10 -8.41 -14.39
N ALA A 103 8.36 -9.22 -13.63
CA ALA A 103 7.84 -10.51 -14.09
C ALA A 103 6.75 -10.38 -15.19
N SER A 104 6.14 -9.20 -15.32
CA SER A 104 5.14 -8.88 -16.34
C SER A 104 5.73 -8.50 -17.70
N ASN A 105 7.07 -8.44 -17.83
CA ASN A 105 7.77 -7.99 -19.05
C ASN A 105 7.36 -6.56 -19.48
N GLY A 106 7.14 -5.66 -18.52
CA GLY A 106 6.79 -4.26 -18.78
C GLY A 106 5.33 -4.03 -19.22
N VAL A 107 4.46 -5.04 -19.17
CA VAL A 107 3.03 -4.87 -19.49
C VAL A 107 2.30 -4.15 -18.35
N LEU A 108 2.63 -4.45 -17.09
CA LEU A 108 2.00 -3.79 -15.94
C LEU A 108 2.67 -2.45 -15.64
N THR A 109 1.84 -1.45 -15.34
CA THR A 109 2.28 -0.12 -14.89
C THR A 109 2.48 -0.03 -13.37
N GLY A 110 1.97 -1.00 -12.61
CA GLY A 110 2.00 -1.06 -11.16
C GLY A 110 1.19 -2.24 -10.64
N LEU A 111 1.15 -2.42 -9.32
CA LEU A 111 0.34 -3.44 -8.66
C LEU A 111 -1.15 -3.05 -8.75
N PRO A 112 -2.03 -3.87 -9.35
CA PRO A 112 -3.46 -3.58 -9.32
C PRO A 112 -4.02 -3.65 -7.90
N TYR A 113 -5.12 -2.95 -7.66
CA TYR A 113 -5.88 -3.03 -6.42
C TYR A 113 -7.29 -3.53 -6.67
N TRP A 114 -7.91 -4.11 -5.66
CA TRP A 114 -9.30 -4.58 -5.71
C TRP A 114 -10.17 -3.73 -4.79
N ASP A 115 -11.04 -2.90 -5.35
CA ASP A 115 -12.04 -2.17 -4.57
C ASP A 115 -13.16 -3.14 -4.15
N SER A 116 -12.92 -3.86 -3.06
CA SER A 116 -13.83 -4.87 -2.53
C SER A 116 -15.16 -4.31 -2.01
N THR A 117 -15.26 -2.98 -1.83
CA THR A 117 -16.50 -2.34 -1.38
C THR A 117 -17.63 -2.49 -2.39
N ALA A 118 -17.27 -2.60 -3.68
CA ALA A 118 -18.21 -2.81 -4.77
C ALA A 118 -18.83 -4.21 -4.78
N ASP A 119 -18.12 -5.19 -4.23
CA ASP A 119 -18.54 -6.59 -4.19
C ASP A 119 -19.23 -6.94 -2.86
N ALA A 120 -19.16 -6.06 -1.84
CA ALA A 120 -19.56 -6.37 -0.47
C ALA A 120 -21.03 -6.83 -0.33
N ALA A 121 -21.94 -6.31 -1.14
CA ALA A 121 -23.36 -6.71 -1.10
C ALA A 121 -23.58 -8.13 -1.63
N HIS A 122 -22.87 -8.50 -2.69
CA HIS A 122 -23.03 -9.75 -3.45
C HIS A 122 -21.67 -10.34 -3.87
N PRO A 123 -20.83 -10.75 -2.90
CA PRO A 123 -19.48 -11.23 -3.18
C PRO A 123 -19.46 -12.48 -4.07
N GLU A 124 -20.53 -13.29 -4.03
CA GLU A 124 -20.73 -14.43 -4.91
C GLU A 124 -20.89 -14.06 -6.40
N GLN A 125 -21.20 -12.80 -6.70
CA GLN A 125 -21.31 -12.27 -8.06
C GLN A 125 -20.05 -11.52 -8.50
N SER A 126 -19.04 -11.43 -7.62
CA SER A 126 -17.81 -10.71 -7.93
C SER A 126 -17.05 -11.35 -9.08
N VAL A 127 -16.81 -10.57 -10.13
CA VAL A 127 -15.95 -11.01 -11.24
C VAL A 127 -14.51 -11.22 -10.77
N VAL A 128 -14.05 -10.49 -9.74
CA VAL A 128 -12.70 -10.63 -9.19
C VAL A 128 -12.53 -11.99 -8.54
N LEU A 129 -13.58 -12.49 -7.87
CA LEU A 129 -13.64 -13.79 -7.22
C LEU A 129 -14.16 -14.89 -8.17
N SER A 130 -13.94 -14.74 -9.47
CA SER A 130 -14.31 -15.72 -10.50
C SER A 130 -13.06 -16.42 -11.08
N PRO A 131 -13.22 -17.56 -11.77
CA PRO A 131 -12.12 -18.23 -12.47
C PRO A 131 -11.39 -17.34 -13.47
N ALA A 132 -12.09 -16.38 -14.09
CA ALA A 132 -11.50 -15.49 -15.09
C ALA A 132 -10.50 -14.48 -14.48
N PHE A 133 -10.57 -14.23 -13.16
CA PHE A 133 -9.72 -13.27 -12.46
C PHE A 133 -8.82 -13.97 -11.43
N MET A 134 -9.28 -14.10 -10.18
CA MET A 134 -8.44 -14.54 -9.05
C MET A 134 -8.76 -15.97 -8.59
N GLY A 135 -9.59 -16.69 -9.33
CA GLY A 135 -10.15 -17.98 -8.93
C GLY A 135 -11.34 -17.82 -7.97
N SER A 136 -12.23 -18.80 -7.97
CA SER A 136 -13.41 -18.85 -7.13
C SER A 136 -13.07 -19.01 -5.65
N GLY A 137 -13.91 -18.44 -4.80
CA GLY A 137 -13.93 -18.79 -3.38
C GLY A 137 -14.70 -20.09 -3.12
N ASN A 138 -14.23 -20.92 -2.20
CA ASN A 138 -15.00 -22.09 -1.76
C ASN A 138 -16.10 -21.65 -0.77
N LEU A 139 -17.33 -21.53 -1.26
CA LEU A 139 -18.46 -21.05 -0.46
C LEU A 139 -18.74 -21.95 0.75
N GLY A 140 -18.60 -21.41 1.96
CA GLY A 140 -18.91 -22.06 3.24
C GLY A 140 -17.99 -23.22 3.64
N GLN A 141 -17.19 -23.77 2.72
CA GLN A 141 -16.34 -24.93 2.93
C GLN A 141 -14.87 -24.57 2.71
N ARG A 142 -14.00 -24.99 3.63
CA ARG A 142 -12.56 -24.76 3.47
C ARG A 142 -12.01 -25.73 2.45
N GLY A 143 -11.22 -25.24 1.49
CA GLY A 143 -10.55 -26.09 0.52
C GLY A 143 -9.56 -25.34 -0.34
N CYS A 144 -8.80 -26.07 -1.16
CA CYS A 144 -7.84 -25.51 -2.10
C CYS A 144 -8.49 -24.56 -3.10
N ILE A 145 -7.74 -23.63 -3.67
CA ILE A 145 -8.13 -22.93 -4.90
C ILE A 145 -8.14 -23.95 -6.05
N ARG A 146 -9.28 -24.10 -6.74
CA ARG A 146 -9.53 -25.19 -7.71
C ARG A 146 -9.58 -24.75 -9.16
N ASP A 147 -9.71 -23.45 -9.43
CA ASP A 147 -9.94 -22.90 -10.76
C ASP A 147 -9.18 -21.58 -10.95
N GLY A 148 -9.26 -21.06 -12.17
CA GLY A 148 -8.56 -19.84 -12.58
C GLY A 148 -7.04 -19.98 -12.60
N PRO A 149 -6.32 -18.85 -12.73
CA PRO A 149 -4.86 -18.84 -12.92
C PRO A 149 -4.07 -19.33 -11.70
N PHE A 150 -4.73 -19.42 -10.53
CA PHE A 150 -4.11 -19.80 -9.27
C PHE A 150 -4.57 -21.18 -8.78
N ALA A 151 -5.21 -21.98 -9.64
CA ALA A 151 -5.56 -23.35 -9.32
C ALA A 151 -4.30 -24.17 -8.95
N GLY A 152 -4.34 -24.84 -7.80
CA GLY A 152 -3.29 -25.78 -7.39
C GLY A 152 -1.99 -25.15 -6.86
N ILE A 153 -1.95 -23.82 -6.65
CA ILE A 153 -0.81 -23.18 -5.97
C ILE A 153 -0.62 -23.74 -4.56
N LYS A 154 0.63 -23.72 -4.08
CA LYS A 154 1.04 -24.37 -2.84
C LYS A 154 1.71 -23.39 -1.90
N ARG A 155 1.44 -23.57 -0.61
CA ARG A 155 2.23 -22.98 0.47
C ARG A 155 3.64 -23.56 0.43
N GLU A 156 4.57 -22.90 1.12
CA GLU A 156 5.97 -23.35 1.25
C GLU A 156 6.08 -24.78 1.82
N ASN A 157 5.16 -25.19 2.70
CA ASN A 157 5.12 -26.54 3.25
C ASN A 157 4.52 -27.61 2.30
N GLY A 158 4.24 -27.26 1.05
CA GLY A 158 3.72 -28.18 0.02
C GLY A 158 2.21 -28.42 0.05
N THR A 159 1.49 -27.91 1.05
CA THR A 159 0.00 -27.97 1.09
C THR A 159 -0.60 -26.89 0.17
N CYS A 160 -1.80 -27.11 -0.36
CA CYS A 160 -2.44 -26.13 -1.25
C CYS A 160 -2.83 -24.84 -0.51
N VAL A 161 -2.86 -23.70 -1.20
CA VAL A 161 -3.48 -22.48 -0.66
C VAL A 161 -4.99 -22.63 -0.64
N GLU A 162 -5.63 -22.26 0.47
CA GLU A 162 -7.04 -22.51 0.72
C GLU A 162 -7.86 -21.23 0.87
N ARG A 163 -9.12 -21.31 0.45
CA ARG A 163 -10.17 -20.33 0.73
C ARG A 163 -11.35 -20.98 1.45
N LYS A 164 -12.12 -20.18 2.20
CA LYS A 164 -13.40 -20.56 2.82
C LYS A 164 -14.33 -19.35 2.75
N MET A 165 -14.72 -19.00 1.53
CA MET A 165 -15.45 -17.77 1.26
C MET A 165 -16.82 -17.80 1.97
N GLN A 166 -17.12 -16.78 2.73
CA GLN A 166 -18.41 -16.63 3.39
C GLN A 166 -19.41 -15.99 2.43
N PRO A 167 -20.69 -16.42 2.45
CA PRO A 167 -21.74 -15.76 1.68
C PRO A 167 -21.88 -14.29 2.13
N GLY A 168 -22.36 -13.44 1.23
CA GLY A 168 -22.66 -12.05 1.54
C GLY A 168 -23.90 -11.85 2.42
N PRO A 169 -24.20 -10.59 2.77
CA PRO A 169 -23.38 -9.41 2.50
C PRO A 169 -22.22 -9.27 3.49
N TRP A 170 -21.07 -8.83 3.00
CA TRP A 170 -19.91 -8.48 3.82
C TRP A 170 -20.04 -7.06 4.36
N LYS A 171 -19.67 -6.85 5.64
CA LYS A 171 -19.76 -5.54 6.31
C LYS A 171 -18.55 -4.65 6.00
N SER A 172 -18.32 -4.40 4.72
CA SER A 172 -17.21 -3.62 4.18
C SER A 172 -17.61 -2.86 2.92
N ASP A 173 -18.84 -2.36 2.88
CA ASP A 173 -19.36 -1.58 1.76
C ASP A 173 -18.77 -0.16 1.71
N LYS A 174 -19.11 0.54 0.63
CA LYS A 174 -18.61 1.90 0.37
C LYS A 174 -19.09 2.89 1.43
N ASP A 175 -20.32 2.74 1.92
CA ASP A 175 -20.89 3.62 2.94
C ASP A 175 -20.11 3.55 4.25
N LEU A 176 -19.67 2.34 4.65
CA LEU A 176 -18.79 2.19 5.81
C LEU A 176 -17.45 2.90 5.60
N VAL A 177 -16.79 2.68 4.46
CA VAL A 177 -15.51 3.32 4.15
C VAL A 177 -15.63 4.85 4.12
N ASP A 178 -16.67 5.38 3.47
CA ASP A 178 -16.93 6.81 3.41
C ASP A 178 -17.24 7.40 4.80
N LYS A 179 -17.92 6.64 5.66
CA LYS A 179 -18.18 7.03 7.05
C LYS A 179 -16.88 7.11 7.85
N ILE A 180 -15.99 6.13 7.73
CA ILE A 180 -14.67 6.15 8.39
C ILE A 180 -13.86 7.37 7.92
N ASN A 181 -13.76 7.56 6.61
CA ASN A 181 -13.05 8.70 6.02
C ASN A 181 -13.61 10.05 6.47
N ARG A 182 -14.94 10.18 6.57
CA ARG A 182 -15.58 11.43 7.01
C ARG A 182 -15.35 11.70 8.50
N LEU A 183 -15.56 10.70 9.36
CA LEU A 183 -15.55 10.88 10.81
C LEU A 183 -14.14 10.98 11.42
N HIS A 184 -13.12 10.46 10.73
CA HIS A 184 -11.77 10.33 11.28
C HIS A 184 -10.67 10.97 10.40
N SER A 185 -11.03 11.76 9.38
CA SER A 185 -10.07 12.41 8.45
C SER A 185 -8.97 13.27 9.08
N GLY A 186 -9.12 13.69 10.34
CA GLY A 186 -8.13 14.49 11.06
C GLY A 186 -7.34 13.73 12.14
N ASP A 187 -7.55 12.41 12.28
CA ASP A 187 -7.00 11.61 13.37
C ASP A 187 -6.51 10.26 12.84
N TYR A 188 -5.20 10.16 12.56
CA TYR A 188 -4.61 8.97 11.94
C TYR A 188 -4.79 7.71 12.82
N ASP A 189 -4.45 7.77 14.10
CA ASP A 189 -4.57 6.64 15.04
C ASP A 189 -5.99 6.08 15.04
N ARG A 190 -7.00 6.95 15.12
CA ARG A 190 -8.40 6.53 15.09
C ARG A 190 -8.85 6.05 13.72
N TRP A 191 -8.42 6.71 12.65
CA TRP A 191 -8.76 6.31 11.28
C TRP A 191 -8.17 4.95 10.92
N GLU A 192 -6.88 4.74 11.17
CA GLU A 192 -6.15 3.48 10.98
C GLU A 192 -6.83 2.35 11.75
N TYR A 193 -7.15 2.57 13.03
CA TYR A 193 -7.85 1.59 13.86
C TYR A 193 -9.12 1.05 13.20
N PHE A 194 -9.95 1.92 12.62
CA PHE A 194 -11.20 1.53 11.97
C PHE A 194 -10.99 0.94 10.58
N VAL A 195 -9.98 1.36 9.83
CA VAL A 195 -9.61 0.73 8.55
C VAL A 195 -9.14 -0.69 8.77
N GLU A 196 -8.22 -0.89 9.72
CA GLU A 196 -7.64 -2.20 10.02
C GLU A 196 -8.70 -3.19 10.51
N ARG A 197 -9.56 -2.78 11.45
CA ARG A 197 -10.58 -3.63 12.09
C ARG A 197 -11.90 -3.68 11.33
N GLY A 198 -12.10 -2.79 10.36
CA GLY A 198 -13.26 -2.76 9.49
C GLY A 198 -12.93 -3.41 8.14
N PRO A 199 -12.81 -2.63 7.06
CA PRO A 199 -12.66 -3.16 5.70
C PRO A 199 -11.47 -4.12 5.55
N HIS A 200 -10.34 -3.88 6.19
CA HIS A 200 -9.20 -4.82 6.12
C HIS A 200 -9.52 -6.18 6.77
N PHE A 201 -9.97 -6.19 8.03
CA PHE A 201 -10.31 -7.40 8.77
C PHE A 201 -11.47 -8.19 8.14
N VAL A 202 -12.50 -7.49 7.64
CA VAL A 202 -13.68 -8.12 7.04
C VAL A 202 -13.27 -8.93 5.83
N ILE A 203 -12.49 -8.39 4.89
CA ILE A 203 -12.10 -9.13 3.69
C ILE A 203 -11.23 -10.35 4.02
N HIS A 204 -10.26 -10.22 4.93
CA HIS A 204 -9.49 -11.38 5.42
C HIS A 204 -10.39 -12.49 5.96
N SER A 205 -11.33 -12.11 6.82
CA SER A 205 -12.27 -13.05 7.46
C SER A 205 -13.23 -13.68 6.47
N MET A 206 -13.73 -12.89 5.51
CA MET A 206 -14.79 -13.31 4.60
C MET A 206 -14.26 -14.12 3.39
N ILE A 207 -13.03 -13.88 2.92
CA ILE A 207 -12.38 -14.79 1.97
C ILE A 207 -12.02 -16.13 2.67
N GLY A 208 -11.62 -16.06 3.93
CA GLY A 208 -11.36 -17.25 4.74
C GLY A 208 -10.12 -18.03 4.30
N GLY A 209 -9.95 -19.24 4.86
CA GLY A 209 -8.79 -20.09 4.53
C GLY A 209 -7.47 -19.46 4.96
N ASP A 210 -6.50 -19.33 4.06
CA ASP A 210 -5.23 -18.64 4.33
C ASP A 210 -5.44 -17.18 4.69
N MET A 211 -6.36 -16.47 3.99
CA MET A 211 -6.64 -15.06 4.20
C MET A 211 -7.14 -14.75 5.63
N ALA A 212 -7.78 -15.70 6.32
CA ALA A 212 -8.25 -15.49 7.69
C ALA A 212 -7.15 -15.56 8.77
N LEU A 213 -5.92 -15.93 8.41
CA LEU A 213 -4.84 -16.17 9.35
C LEU A 213 -3.69 -15.20 9.08
N LEU A 214 -3.37 -14.36 10.07
CA LEU A 214 -2.28 -13.37 9.95
C LEU A 214 -0.97 -13.98 9.41
N PRO A 215 -0.46 -15.13 9.90
CA PRO A 215 0.82 -15.66 9.45
C PRO A 215 0.83 -16.22 8.03
N THR A 216 -0.33 -16.47 7.43
CA THR A 216 -0.45 -17.19 6.14
C THR A 216 -1.23 -16.44 5.09
N SER A 217 -1.89 -15.32 5.43
CA SER A 217 -2.74 -14.55 4.50
C SER A 217 -2.06 -14.23 3.17
N SER A 218 -0.77 -13.87 3.19
CA SER A 218 0.02 -13.57 2.00
C SER A 218 0.29 -14.76 1.06
N ASN A 219 -0.06 -15.99 1.45
CA ASN A 219 -0.04 -17.13 0.55
C ASN A 219 -1.12 -17.02 -0.55
N ASP A 220 -2.24 -16.34 -0.27
CA ASP A 220 -3.30 -16.13 -1.24
C ASP A 220 -2.98 -14.90 -2.11
N PRO A 221 -2.95 -15.01 -3.45
CA PRO A 221 -2.78 -13.87 -4.36
C PRO A 221 -3.73 -12.69 -4.11
N ILE A 222 -4.92 -12.92 -3.53
CA ILE A 222 -5.86 -11.85 -3.15
C ILE A 222 -5.26 -10.87 -2.13
N PHE A 223 -4.33 -11.34 -1.28
CA PHE A 223 -3.66 -10.51 -0.28
C PHE A 223 -3.11 -9.21 -0.87
N TYR A 224 -2.42 -9.30 -2.01
CA TYR A 224 -1.69 -8.17 -2.59
C TYR A 224 -2.63 -7.12 -3.18
N VAL A 225 -3.69 -7.55 -3.88
CA VAL A 225 -4.69 -6.63 -4.46
C VAL A 225 -5.60 -6.03 -3.39
N HIS A 226 -5.87 -6.78 -2.30
CA HIS A 226 -6.60 -6.29 -1.12
C HIS A 226 -5.78 -5.23 -0.38
N HIS A 227 -4.52 -5.52 -0.05
CA HIS A 227 -3.66 -4.56 0.64
C HIS A 227 -3.30 -3.35 -0.22
N ALA A 228 -3.23 -3.50 -1.55
CA ALA A 228 -3.14 -2.36 -2.45
C ALA A 228 -4.39 -1.46 -2.36
N PHE A 229 -5.57 -2.00 -2.08
CA PHE A 229 -6.77 -1.20 -1.83
C PHE A 229 -6.76 -0.54 -0.44
N ILE A 230 -6.27 -1.23 0.59
CA ILE A 230 -6.07 -0.61 1.92
C ILE A 230 -5.08 0.56 1.84
N ASP A 231 -3.98 0.40 1.08
CA ASP A 231 -3.04 1.49 0.82
C ASP A 231 -3.67 2.62 0.00
N TYR A 232 -4.52 2.29 -0.99
CA TYR A 232 -5.32 3.29 -1.72
C TYR A 232 -6.16 4.12 -0.73
N LEU A 233 -6.88 3.49 0.20
CA LEU A 233 -7.62 4.23 1.24
C LEU A 233 -6.71 5.18 2.02
N TRP A 234 -5.49 4.76 2.37
CA TRP A 234 -4.55 5.65 3.06
C TRP A 234 -4.11 6.82 2.19
N THR A 235 -3.82 6.61 0.90
CA THR A 235 -3.54 7.74 -0.01
C THR A 235 -4.71 8.72 -0.10
N THR A 236 -5.96 8.23 -0.12
CA THR A 236 -7.15 9.10 -0.14
C THR A 236 -7.32 9.90 1.15
N PHE A 237 -6.97 9.32 2.31
CA PHE A 237 -6.91 10.02 3.59
C PHE A 237 -5.83 11.11 3.57
N GLN A 238 -4.62 10.77 3.12
CA GLN A 238 -3.48 11.69 3.06
C GLN A 238 -3.76 12.90 2.16
N LEU A 239 -4.45 12.70 1.05
CA LEU A 239 -4.78 13.76 0.10
C LEU A 239 -5.93 14.68 0.56
N LYS A 240 -6.59 14.42 1.70
CA LYS A 240 -7.67 15.29 2.20
C LYS A 240 -7.19 16.66 2.65
N THR A 241 -6.07 16.72 3.38
CA THR A 241 -5.51 17.96 3.91
C THR A 241 -3.98 17.84 4.05
N PRO A 242 -3.23 18.96 4.07
CA PRO A 242 -1.80 18.92 4.35
C PRO A 242 -1.45 18.26 5.69
N ALA A 243 -2.30 18.43 6.71
CA ALA A 243 -2.11 17.79 8.01
C ALA A 243 -2.28 16.27 7.93
N ALA A 244 -3.30 15.78 7.20
CA ALA A 244 -3.54 14.36 6.98
C ALA A 244 -2.41 13.70 6.16
N PHE A 245 -1.80 14.44 5.24
CA PHE A 245 -0.73 13.93 4.38
C PHE A 245 0.45 13.36 5.17
N THR A 246 0.82 14.02 6.28
CA THR A 246 1.90 13.59 7.18
C THR A 246 1.40 13.10 8.53
N ALA A 247 0.09 12.86 8.68
CA ALA A 247 -0.46 12.42 9.94
C ALA A 247 0.02 11.01 10.28
N TYR A 248 0.63 10.88 11.45
CA TYR A 248 1.08 9.62 12.01
C TYR A 248 1.24 9.78 13.52
N ASN A 249 0.44 9.03 14.27
CA ASN A 249 0.43 9.03 15.72
C ASN A 249 -0.18 7.71 16.22
N GLY A 250 -0.10 7.51 17.52
CA GLY A 250 -0.80 6.43 18.22
C GLY A 250 0.01 5.95 19.42
N THR A 251 -0.68 5.35 20.38
CA THR A 251 -0.05 4.80 21.59
C THR A 251 -0.60 3.41 21.86
N VAL A 252 0.28 2.42 21.88
CA VAL A 252 -0.10 1.02 22.16
C VAL A 252 0.67 0.54 23.38
N ASN A 253 -0.05 0.12 24.42
CA ASN A 253 0.53 -0.38 25.68
C ASN A 253 1.56 0.58 26.30
N GLY A 254 1.33 1.89 26.20
CA GLY A 254 2.23 2.93 26.71
C GLY A 254 3.39 3.32 25.77
N THR A 255 3.59 2.59 24.67
CA THR A 255 4.56 2.95 23.63
C THR A 255 3.95 3.96 22.68
N VAL A 256 4.54 5.16 22.61
CA VAL A 256 4.16 6.21 21.67
C VAL A 256 4.88 5.99 20.34
N TYR A 257 4.13 5.99 19.24
CA TYR A 257 4.67 5.85 17.89
C TYR A 257 4.95 7.22 17.27
N THR A 258 6.10 7.34 16.62
CA THR A 258 6.58 8.59 16.02
C THR A 258 6.99 8.40 14.58
N ALA A 259 6.97 9.48 13.79
CA ALA A 259 7.38 9.43 12.39
C ALA A 259 8.90 9.14 12.19
N ASN A 260 9.69 9.10 13.27
CA ASN A 260 11.09 8.69 13.23
C ASN A 260 11.31 7.19 13.47
N ASP A 261 10.27 6.48 13.91
CA ASP A 261 10.35 5.04 14.13
C ASP A 261 10.68 4.33 12.82
N LEU A 262 11.39 3.21 12.92
CA LEU A 262 11.80 2.45 11.76
C LEU A 262 10.78 1.36 11.45
N VAL A 263 10.24 1.40 10.23
CA VAL A 263 9.45 0.31 9.64
C VAL A 263 10.22 -0.23 8.45
N MET A 264 10.59 -1.51 8.52
CA MET A 264 11.37 -2.17 7.47
C MET A 264 12.68 -1.44 7.09
N GLY A 265 13.31 -0.78 8.07
CA GLY A 265 14.54 -0.02 7.88
C GLY A 265 14.36 1.43 7.43
N TYR A 266 13.12 1.88 7.20
CA TYR A 266 12.82 3.25 6.80
C TYR A 266 12.19 4.03 7.96
N PRO A 267 12.63 5.27 8.24
CA PRO A 267 11.86 6.18 9.09
C PRO A 267 10.47 6.36 8.50
N VAL A 268 9.43 6.18 9.32
CA VAL A 268 8.03 6.25 8.86
C VAL A 268 7.71 7.53 8.07
N LYS A 269 8.30 8.67 8.43
CA LYS A 269 8.14 9.95 7.70
C LYS A 269 8.51 9.90 6.23
N ARG A 270 9.39 8.97 5.85
CA ARG A 270 9.77 8.74 4.46
C ARG A 270 8.70 7.94 3.69
N LEU A 271 7.78 7.28 4.38
CA LEU A 271 6.72 6.48 3.80
C LEU A 271 5.41 7.26 3.57
N PHE A 272 5.39 8.56 3.89
CA PHE A 272 4.22 9.42 3.71
C PHE A 272 4.04 9.86 2.25
N ASP A 273 5.09 10.40 1.63
CA ASP A 273 5.02 10.94 0.27
C ASP A 273 5.13 9.81 -0.76
N PHE A 274 4.03 9.09 -0.95
CA PHE A 274 3.94 7.99 -1.91
C PHE A 274 4.20 8.42 -3.36
N GLN A 275 4.06 9.70 -3.70
CA GLN A 275 4.18 10.20 -5.05
C GLN A 275 5.61 10.60 -5.41
N ASN A 276 6.32 11.27 -4.50
CA ASN A 276 7.61 11.87 -4.80
C ASN A 276 8.77 11.20 -4.09
N GLU A 277 8.53 10.40 -3.05
CA GLU A 277 9.60 9.67 -2.40
C GLU A 277 10.18 8.61 -3.37
N PRO A 278 11.50 8.62 -3.65
CA PRO A 278 12.10 7.75 -4.66
C PRO A 278 11.88 6.24 -4.45
N HIS A 279 11.76 5.78 -3.21
CA HIS A 279 11.52 4.36 -2.92
C HIS A 279 10.04 3.96 -2.93
N LEU A 280 9.12 4.90 -3.13
CA LEU A 280 7.69 4.62 -3.31
C LEU A 280 7.28 4.93 -4.75
N CYS A 281 7.22 6.20 -5.11
CA CYS A 281 6.96 6.69 -6.46
C CYS A 281 5.82 5.97 -7.20
N TYR A 282 4.60 6.15 -6.72
CA TYR A 282 3.40 5.60 -7.34
C TYR A 282 2.20 6.51 -7.18
N GLU A 283 1.15 6.20 -7.93
CA GLU A 283 -0.17 6.82 -7.84
C GLU A 283 -1.26 5.79 -8.14
N TYR A 284 -2.50 6.14 -7.79
CA TYR A 284 -3.66 5.31 -8.04
C TYR A 284 -4.55 5.94 -9.11
N GLN A 285 -5.06 5.09 -10.00
CA GLN A 285 -6.20 5.42 -10.85
C GLN A 285 -7.48 5.21 -10.04
N ASP A 286 -8.42 6.17 -10.07
CA ASP A 286 -9.78 5.95 -9.58
C ASP A 286 -10.52 4.92 -10.44
N ALA A 287 -11.34 4.11 -9.79
CA ALA A 287 -12.12 3.04 -10.43
C ALA A 287 -13.09 3.58 -11.51
N GLN A 288 -13.09 2.97 -12.69
CA GLN A 288 -13.92 3.31 -13.86
C GLN A 288 -14.95 2.24 -14.21
N PHE A 289 -14.81 1.01 -13.71
CA PHE A 289 -15.87 0.00 -13.72
C PHE A 289 -17.14 0.56 -13.00
N PRO A 290 -18.35 0.08 -13.32
CA PRO A 290 -18.68 -0.93 -14.32
C PRO A 290 -18.76 -0.39 -15.76
N THR A 291 -18.39 0.88 -15.98
CA THR A 291 -18.57 1.53 -17.30
C THR A 291 -17.42 1.26 -18.27
N LYS A 292 -16.21 1.05 -17.75
CA LYS A 292 -14.98 0.77 -18.51
C LYS A 292 -14.23 -0.40 -17.88
N GLY A 293 -13.14 -0.81 -18.54
CA GLY A 293 -12.28 -1.90 -18.07
C GLY A 293 -12.64 -3.28 -18.61
N VAL A 294 -11.80 -4.27 -18.31
CA VAL A 294 -12.02 -5.66 -18.71
C VAL A 294 -13.32 -6.24 -18.14
N ALA A 295 -13.76 -5.84 -16.95
CA ALA A 295 -15.00 -6.32 -16.36
C ALA A 295 -16.26 -5.76 -17.06
N ALA A 296 -16.22 -4.51 -17.54
CA ALA A 296 -17.33 -3.94 -18.33
C ALA A 296 -17.55 -4.68 -19.66
N LEU A 297 -16.50 -5.37 -20.13
CA LEU A 297 -16.50 -6.17 -21.36
C LEU A 297 -16.77 -7.66 -21.10
N ALA A 298 -17.29 -8.03 -19.93
CA ALA A 298 -17.47 -9.42 -19.52
C ALA A 298 -18.63 -10.12 -20.27
N ALA A 299 -18.41 -10.36 -21.57
CA ALA A 299 -18.54 -11.68 -22.15
C ALA A 299 -17.10 -12.18 -22.35
N TYR A 300 -16.55 -12.90 -21.37
CA TYR A 300 -15.28 -13.60 -21.53
C TYR A 300 -15.62 -15.09 -21.67
N PRO A 301 -15.35 -15.71 -22.84
CA PRO A 301 -15.46 -17.16 -22.99
C PRO A 301 -14.41 -17.90 -22.17
#